data_AF-A0A6P4ZUY6-F1
#
_entry.id   AF-A0A6P4ZUY6-F1
#
_cell.length_a   1.000
_cell.length_b   1.000
_cell.length_c   1.000
_cell.angle_alpha   90.00
_cell.angle_beta   90.00
_cell.angle_gamma   90.00
#
_symmetry.space_group_name_H-M   'P 1'
#
loop_
_entity.id
_entity.type
_entity.pdbx_description
1 polymer ?
#
loop_
_entity_poly.entity_id
_entity_poly.type
_entity_poly.pdbx_seq_one_letter_code
_entity_poly.pdbx_strand_id
1 'polypeptide(L)'
;MTPFLLLFVALATASPLKRQTSGLDANGDGLISKDEVFGAMSLHEALVALDRDGDGFIYLPQIIELWGVGDKFYELNTDGDDHLTFREIENGMSLSDFYDQFDFNADGSLDAAEAYQLIYIYDVISNPSFNNPLDSNGDGRLSSLEVQSHMTYDEVLTALDTDGDQLLSATELNILLGSETTDFLDDQDENGDGFVSFGEAHGHRMNLDRLFDRLDQNDSNYLEDPEGAGFYIVWDRILQAGTGPITG
;
A
#
# COMPACT_ATOMS: atom_id res chain seq x y z
N MET A 1 30.15 17.40 56.77
CA MET A 1 29.13 18.14 56.02
C MET A 1 29.04 17.51 54.64
N THR A 2 28.03 16.67 54.44
CA THR A 2 27.72 16.06 53.14
C THR A 2 26.66 16.92 52.43
N PRO A 3 26.89 17.22 51.15
CA PRO A 3 25.84 16.97 50.16
C PRO A 3 26.48 16.34 48.89
N PHE A 4 25.80 15.71 47.94
CA PHE A 4 24.53 16.01 47.31
C PHE A 4 23.96 14.71 46.73
N LEU A 5 22.64 14.56 46.84
CA LEU A 5 21.81 13.58 46.15
C LEU A 5 21.72 13.95 44.66
N LEU A 6 22.01 13.03 43.75
CA LEU A 6 21.52 13.08 42.37
C LEU A 6 20.59 11.90 42.14
N LEU A 7 19.32 12.19 42.34
CA LEU A 7 18.17 11.39 41.93
C LEU A 7 18.03 11.55 40.40
N PHE A 8 18.45 10.54 39.63
CA PHE A 8 18.05 10.44 38.23
C PHE A 8 16.64 9.86 38.17
N VAL A 9 15.65 10.74 38.18
CA VAL A 9 14.33 10.45 37.60
C VAL A 9 14.52 10.56 36.09
N ALA A 10 14.77 9.43 35.44
CA ALA A 10 14.52 9.30 34.00
C ALA A 10 13.10 8.77 33.86
N LEU A 11 12.16 9.71 33.73
CA LEU A 11 10.81 9.46 33.26
C LEU A 11 10.92 9.11 31.77
N ALA A 12 11.08 7.83 31.45
CA ALA A 12 10.84 7.35 30.09
C ALA A 12 9.33 7.45 29.85
N THR A 13 8.95 8.55 29.21
CA THR A 13 7.61 8.78 28.70
C THR A 13 7.47 8.06 27.36
N ALA A 14 6.25 7.59 27.12
CA ALA A 14 5.78 6.87 25.95
C ALA A 14 6.33 5.44 25.80
N SER A 15 5.60 4.48 26.37
CA SER A 15 5.42 3.20 25.69
C SER A 15 5.03 3.50 24.23
N PRO A 16 5.66 2.89 23.22
CA PRO A 16 5.09 2.94 21.88
C PRO A 16 3.64 2.50 22.03
N LEU A 17 2.73 3.32 21.49
CA LEU A 17 1.36 2.89 21.25
C LEU A 17 1.48 1.48 20.66
N LYS A 18 0.87 0.50 21.33
CA LYS A 18 0.66 -0.83 20.77
C LYS A 18 -0.02 -0.56 19.42
N ARG A 19 0.76 -0.51 18.33
CA ARG A 19 0.23 -0.75 16.99
C ARG A 19 -0.55 -2.05 17.18
N GLN A 20 -1.81 -2.07 16.79
CA GLN A 20 -2.59 -3.30 16.76
C GLN A 20 -1.75 -4.31 15.96
N THR A 21 -0.93 -5.11 16.65
CA THR A 21 -0.38 -6.31 16.05
C THR A 21 -1.61 -7.15 15.82
N SER A 22 -1.82 -7.51 14.56
CA SER A 22 -3.00 -8.21 14.07
C SER A 22 -3.27 -9.46 14.90
N GLY A 23 -4.45 -10.05 14.75
CA GLY A 23 -4.77 -11.33 15.43
C GLY A 23 -3.78 -12.47 15.15
N LEU A 24 -2.84 -12.28 14.21
CA LEU A 24 -1.73 -13.17 13.88
C LEU A 24 -0.64 -13.22 14.97
N ASP A 25 -0.30 -12.09 15.62
CA ASP A 25 0.63 -12.04 16.77
C ASP A 25 -0.10 -12.53 18.04
N ALA A 26 -0.39 -13.83 18.07
CA ALA A 26 -1.24 -14.43 19.09
C ALA A 26 -0.62 -14.36 20.48
N ASN A 27 0.72 -14.38 20.57
CA ASN A 27 1.45 -14.38 21.83
C ASN A 27 1.78 -12.95 22.32
N GLY A 28 1.80 -11.95 21.43
CA GLY A 28 1.97 -10.54 21.74
C GLY A 28 3.41 -10.12 22.02
N ASP A 29 4.40 -10.85 21.51
CA ASP A 29 5.82 -10.53 21.66
C ASP A 29 6.34 -9.54 20.60
N GLY A 30 5.52 -9.22 19.61
CA GLY A 30 5.83 -8.25 18.56
C GLY A 30 6.64 -8.82 17.39
N LEU A 31 6.82 -10.15 17.34
CA LEU A 31 7.34 -10.89 16.21
C LEU A 31 6.26 -11.86 15.72
N ILE A 32 6.29 -12.22 14.44
CA ILE A 32 5.42 -13.27 13.91
C ILE A 32 6.23 -14.54 13.73
N SER A 33 5.73 -15.65 14.27
CA SER A 33 6.33 -16.98 14.13
C SER A 33 5.58 -17.86 13.13
N LYS A 34 6.26 -18.91 12.63
CA LYS A 34 5.61 -19.94 11.79
C LYS A 34 4.41 -20.59 12.48
N ASP A 35 4.51 -20.85 13.77
CA ASP A 35 3.43 -21.51 14.54
C ASP A 35 2.17 -20.63 14.59
N GLU A 36 2.34 -19.30 14.69
CA GLU A 36 1.24 -18.34 14.61
C GLU A 36 0.60 -18.32 13.22
N VAL A 37 1.40 -18.29 12.15
CA VAL A 37 0.89 -18.34 10.77
C VAL A 37 0.16 -19.65 10.50
N PHE A 38 0.72 -20.79 10.88
CA PHE A 38 0.11 -22.11 10.65
C PHE A 38 -1.15 -22.33 11.49
N GLY A 39 -1.26 -21.68 12.65
CA GLY A 39 -2.46 -21.68 13.46
C GLY A 39 -3.58 -20.80 12.90
N ALA A 40 -3.24 -19.84 12.05
CA ALA A 40 -4.13 -18.80 11.57
C ALA A 40 -4.68 -19.03 10.16
N MET A 41 -3.88 -19.61 9.26
CA MET A 41 -4.24 -19.76 7.84
C MET A 41 -3.57 -20.97 7.18
N SER A 42 -4.09 -21.35 6.03
CA SER A 42 -3.47 -22.25 5.06
C SER A 42 -2.86 -21.49 3.87
N LEU A 43 -1.97 -22.12 3.12
CA LEU A 43 -1.45 -21.55 1.87
C LEU A 43 -2.59 -21.23 0.89
N HIS A 44 -3.59 -22.10 0.79
CA HIS A 44 -4.74 -21.88 -0.10
C HIS A 44 -5.50 -20.60 0.26
N GLU A 45 -5.79 -20.38 1.56
CA GLU A 45 -6.47 -19.17 2.02
C GLU A 45 -5.62 -17.92 1.76
N ALA A 46 -4.30 -18.02 1.91
CA ALA A 46 -3.39 -16.93 1.56
C ALA A 46 -3.45 -16.58 0.06
N LEU A 47 -3.49 -17.57 -0.81
CA LEU A 47 -3.59 -17.35 -2.26
C LEU A 47 -4.94 -16.75 -2.66
N VAL A 48 -6.03 -17.21 -2.06
CA VAL A 48 -7.36 -16.61 -2.26
C VAL A 48 -7.38 -15.15 -1.80
N ALA A 49 -6.68 -14.81 -0.71
CA ALA A 49 -6.58 -13.43 -0.26
C ALA A 49 -5.76 -12.53 -1.22
N LEU A 50 -4.77 -13.11 -1.90
CA LEU A 50 -3.93 -12.42 -2.89
C LEU A 50 -4.62 -12.26 -4.26
N ASP A 51 -5.51 -13.17 -4.61
CA ASP A 51 -6.35 -13.16 -5.83
C ASP A 51 -7.55 -12.22 -5.68
N ARG A 52 -7.26 -10.91 -5.69
CA ARG A 52 -8.24 -9.86 -5.40
C ARG A 52 -9.34 -9.74 -6.45
N ASP A 53 -9.02 -9.94 -7.73
CA ASP A 53 -10.00 -9.88 -8.81
C ASP A 53 -10.75 -11.21 -9.01
N GLY A 54 -10.30 -12.27 -8.32
CA GLY A 54 -10.96 -13.57 -8.28
C GLY A 54 -10.89 -14.30 -9.61
N ASP A 55 -9.89 -13.97 -10.44
CA ASP A 55 -9.66 -14.60 -11.73
C ASP A 55 -8.95 -15.97 -11.59
N GLY A 56 -8.43 -16.27 -10.39
CA GLY A 56 -7.74 -17.51 -10.05
C GLY A 56 -6.26 -17.52 -10.42
N PHE A 57 -5.70 -16.36 -10.76
CA PHE A 57 -4.35 -16.20 -11.28
C PHE A 57 -3.54 -15.19 -10.48
N ILE A 58 -2.23 -15.43 -10.38
CA ILE A 58 -1.27 -14.50 -9.78
C ILE A 58 -0.21 -14.15 -10.83
N TYR A 59 -0.07 -12.87 -11.16
CA TYR A 59 0.82 -12.37 -12.19
C TYR A 59 2.17 -11.92 -11.61
N LEU A 60 3.20 -11.87 -12.46
CA LEU A 60 4.56 -11.46 -12.08
C LEU A 60 4.63 -10.15 -11.27
N PRO A 61 3.90 -9.07 -11.62
CA PRO A 61 3.93 -7.85 -10.82
C PRO A 61 3.45 -8.04 -9.37
N GLN A 62 2.44 -8.89 -9.13
CA GLN A 62 1.94 -9.18 -7.79
C GLN A 62 2.95 -9.98 -6.96
N ILE A 63 3.71 -10.89 -7.59
CA ILE A 63 4.81 -11.59 -6.91
C ILE A 63 5.94 -10.62 -6.54
N ILE A 64 6.28 -9.69 -7.44
CA ILE A 64 7.29 -8.65 -7.16
C ILE A 64 6.82 -7.74 -6.02
N GLU A 65 5.55 -7.38 -5.95
CA GLU A 65 5.03 -6.62 -4.81
C GLU A 65 5.10 -7.43 -3.51
N LEU A 66 4.75 -8.72 -3.57
CA LEU A 66 4.70 -9.58 -2.39
C LEU A 66 6.09 -9.81 -1.76
N TRP A 67 7.12 -10.03 -2.57
CA TRP A 67 8.46 -10.42 -2.09
C TRP A 67 9.60 -9.50 -2.53
N GLY A 68 9.31 -8.42 -3.24
CA GLY A 68 10.30 -7.50 -3.82
C GLY A 68 11.04 -8.03 -5.05
N VAL A 69 10.89 -9.32 -5.39
CA VAL A 69 11.61 -9.99 -6.48
C VAL A 69 10.73 -11.00 -7.22
N GLY A 70 10.98 -11.16 -8.53
CA GLY A 70 10.19 -12.03 -9.41
C GLY A 70 10.67 -13.48 -9.53
N ASP A 71 11.78 -13.86 -8.89
CA ASP A 71 12.42 -15.17 -9.11
C ASP A 71 11.47 -16.34 -8.81
N LYS A 72 10.65 -16.21 -7.75
CA LYS A 72 9.65 -17.22 -7.39
C LYS A 72 8.56 -17.41 -8.43
N PHE A 73 8.21 -16.36 -9.18
CA PHE A 73 7.26 -16.50 -10.27
C PHE A 73 7.76 -17.52 -11.30
N TYR A 74 9.01 -17.37 -11.74
CA TYR A 74 9.60 -18.26 -12.74
C TYR A 74 9.89 -19.67 -12.20
N GLU A 75 10.16 -19.82 -10.90
CA GLU A 75 10.34 -21.14 -10.28
C GLU A 75 9.02 -21.94 -10.22
N LEU A 76 7.90 -21.26 -9.99
CA LEU A 76 6.59 -21.88 -9.82
C LEU A 76 5.81 -22.04 -11.13
N ASN A 77 6.11 -21.22 -12.15
CA ASN A 77 5.42 -21.24 -13.44
C ASN A 77 5.90 -22.43 -14.28
N THR A 78 5.15 -23.53 -14.22
CA THR A 78 5.58 -24.83 -14.76
C THR A 78 5.27 -25.02 -16.23
N ASP A 79 4.23 -24.36 -16.73
CA ASP A 79 3.85 -24.43 -18.15
C ASP A 79 4.36 -23.25 -18.99
N GLY A 80 4.93 -22.23 -18.33
CA GLY A 80 5.66 -21.13 -18.94
C GLY A 80 4.77 -20.06 -19.55
N ASP A 81 3.55 -19.89 -19.04
CA ASP A 81 2.64 -18.83 -19.47
C ASP A 81 2.90 -17.51 -18.70
N ASP A 82 1.95 -16.57 -18.74
CA ASP A 82 2.10 -15.24 -18.15
C ASP A 82 1.56 -15.10 -16.72
N HIS A 83 1.11 -16.20 -16.10
CA HIS A 83 0.55 -16.18 -14.76
C HIS A 83 0.95 -17.42 -13.94
N LEU A 84 0.51 -17.47 -12.69
CA LEU A 84 0.54 -18.65 -11.85
C LEU A 84 -0.87 -19.06 -11.49
N THR A 85 -1.17 -20.33 -11.62
CA THR A 85 -2.37 -20.90 -11.01
C THR A 85 -2.11 -21.25 -9.54
N PHE A 86 -3.15 -21.27 -8.69
CA PHE A 86 -3.00 -21.72 -7.29
C PHE A 86 -2.38 -23.10 -7.20
N ARG A 87 -2.75 -24.00 -8.12
CA ARG A 87 -2.23 -25.36 -8.17
C ARG A 87 -0.74 -25.42 -8.45
N GLU A 88 -0.19 -24.50 -9.24
CA GLU A 88 1.25 -24.43 -9.46
C GLU A 88 1.98 -24.00 -8.21
N ILE A 89 1.46 -22.97 -7.54
CA ILE A 89 2.01 -22.49 -6.28
C ILE A 89 1.95 -23.59 -5.22
N GLU A 90 0.78 -24.20 -4.99
CA GLU A 90 0.58 -25.26 -4.00
C GLU A 90 1.38 -26.54 -4.29
N ASN A 91 1.71 -26.83 -5.55
CA ASN A 91 2.58 -27.95 -5.89
C ASN A 91 4.07 -27.61 -5.73
N GLY A 92 4.44 -26.35 -5.93
CA GLY A 92 5.82 -25.88 -5.90
C GLY A 92 6.28 -25.40 -4.52
N MET A 93 5.37 -25.05 -3.61
CA MET A 93 5.71 -24.53 -2.29
C MET A 93 4.67 -24.89 -1.22
N SER A 94 5.13 -24.97 0.02
CA SER A 94 4.29 -25.08 1.22
C SER A 94 4.08 -23.72 1.88
N LEU A 95 3.15 -23.65 2.85
CA LEU A 95 3.00 -22.44 3.69
C LEU A 95 4.29 -22.11 4.46
N SER A 96 5.11 -23.12 4.80
CA SER A 96 6.44 -22.87 5.39
C SER A 96 7.35 -22.15 4.42
N ASP A 97 7.42 -22.61 3.17
CA ASP A 97 8.28 -22.00 2.15
C ASP A 97 7.80 -20.58 1.81
N PHE A 98 6.48 -20.37 1.86
CA PHE A 98 5.83 -19.07 1.67
C PHE A 98 6.23 -18.09 2.77
N TYR A 99 6.17 -18.52 4.03
CA TYR A 99 6.68 -17.76 5.17
C TYR A 99 8.16 -17.41 5.01
N ASP A 100 8.99 -18.38 4.59
CA ASP A 100 10.44 -18.21 4.47
C ASP A 100 10.83 -17.17 3.40
N GLN A 101 9.91 -16.77 2.52
CA GLN A 101 10.16 -15.68 1.58
C GLN A 101 10.10 -14.29 2.23
N PHE A 102 9.43 -14.17 3.37
CA PHE A 102 9.33 -12.91 4.13
C PHE A 102 10.43 -12.77 5.19
N ASP A 103 11.03 -13.88 5.63
CA ASP A 103 12.14 -13.91 6.60
C ASP A 103 13.46 -13.55 5.89
N PHE A 104 13.60 -12.29 5.48
CA PHE A 104 14.73 -11.81 4.68
C PHE A 104 16.06 -11.97 5.42
N ASN A 105 16.06 -11.83 6.74
CA ASN A 105 17.25 -11.94 7.56
C ASN A 105 17.54 -13.40 8.02
N ALA A 106 16.60 -14.32 7.78
CA ALA A 106 16.65 -15.74 8.12
C ALA A 106 16.88 -16.02 9.61
N ASP A 107 16.32 -15.19 10.50
CA ASP A 107 16.42 -15.35 11.95
C ASP A 107 15.34 -16.28 12.54
N GLY A 108 14.37 -16.70 11.71
CA GLY A 108 13.31 -17.63 12.06
C GLY A 108 12.05 -16.96 12.62
N SER A 109 12.03 -15.64 12.69
CA SER A 109 10.88 -14.80 13.04
C SER A 109 10.71 -13.69 12.02
N LEU A 110 9.51 -13.14 11.89
CA LEU A 110 9.30 -11.95 11.08
C LEU A 110 9.14 -10.76 12.03
N ASP A 111 9.98 -9.75 11.85
CA ASP A 111 9.76 -8.45 12.46
C ASP A 111 8.60 -7.69 11.79
N ALA A 112 8.29 -6.48 12.25
CA ALA A 112 7.17 -5.70 11.72
C ALA A 112 7.32 -5.33 10.24
N ALA A 113 8.54 -5.23 9.72
CA ALA A 113 8.79 -4.92 8.31
C ALA A 113 8.68 -6.19 7.45
N GLU A 114 9.23 -7.31 7.93
CA GLU A 114 9.15 -8.62 7.28
C GLU A 114 7.71 -9.17 7.26
N ALA A 115 7.00 -9.05 8.38
CA ALA A 115 5.65 -9.62 8.55
C ALA A 115 4.55 -8.85 7.81
N TYR A 116 4.85 -7.68 7.26
CA TYR A 116 3.87 -6.73 6.76
C TYR A 116 2.84 -7.36 5.80
N GLN A 117 3.32 -8.04 4.76
CA GLN A 117 2.46 -8.69 3.77
C GLN A 117 1.71 -9.92 4.32
N LEU A 118 2.28 -10.63 5.29
CA LEU A 118 1.62 -11.77 5.94
C LEU A 118 0.50 -11.34 6.88
N ILE A 119 0.70 -10.23 7.58
CA ILE A 119 -0.32 -9.58 8.41
C ILE A 119 -1.50 -9.15 7.54
N TYR A 120 -1.22 -8.55 6.38
CA TYR A 120 -2.26 -8.23 5.40
C TYR A 120 -3.09 -9.47 5.03
N ILE A 121 -2.43 -10.52 4.54
CA ILE A 121 -3.12 -11.75 4.12
C ILE A 121 -4.04 -12.27 5.23
N TYR A 122 -3.57 -12.24 6.48
CA TYR A 122 -4.38 -12.61 7.64
C TYR A 122 -5.60 -11.71 7.82
N ASP A 123 -5.45 -10.40 7.66
CA ASP A 123 -6.53 -9.43 7.86
C ASP A 123 -7.63 -9.59 6.80
N VAL A 124 -7.30 -9.91 5.54
CA VAL A 124 -8.30 -10.27 4.51
C VAL A 124 -9.07 -11.52 4.88
N ILE A 125 -8.35 -12.56 5.29
CA ILE A 125 -8.95 -13.85 5.65
C ILE A 125 -9.88 -13.66 6.86
N SER A 126 -9.45 -12.90 7.86
CA SER A 126 -10.16 -12.73 9.13
C SER A 126 -11.28 -11.68 9.06
N ASN A 127 -11.18 -10.71 8.16
CA ASN A 127 -12.20 -9.69 7.94
C ASN A 127 -12.40 -9.39 6.44
N PRO A 128 -13.10 -10.28 5.71
CA PRO A 128 -13.37 -10.11 4.27
C PRO A 128 -14.30 -8.93 3.96
N SER A 129 -14.76 -8.21 4.98
CA SER A 129 -15.59 -7.00 4.90
C SER A 129 -14.79 -5.70 5.04
N PHE A 130 -13.46 -5.75 5.14
CA PHE A 130 -12.63 -4.57 4.93
C PHE A 130 -12.78 -4.12 3.48
N ASN A 131 -13.58 -3.09 3.27
CA ASN A 131 -13.93 -2.57 1.95
C ASN A 131 -13.41 -1.14 1.82
N ASN A 132 -12.12 -0.94 2.14
CA ASN A 132 -11.40 0.22 1.67
C ASN A 132 -10.72 -0.20 0.36
N PRO A 133 -11.30 0.10 -0.82
CA PRO A 133 -10.71 -0.35 -2.09
C PRO A 133 -9.27 0.17 -2.27
N LEU A 134 -8.93 1.36 -1.77
CA LEU A 134 -7.56 1.86 -1.91
C LEU A 134 -6.58 1.23 -0.92
N ASP A 135 -6.99 0.98 0.32
CA ASP A 135 -6.22 0.18 1.28
C ASP A 135 -6.84 -1.21 1.27
N SER A 136 -6.73 -1.84 0.10
CA SER A 136 -7.25 -3.18 -0.17
C SER A 136 -6.62 -4.20 0.78
N ASN A 137 -5.47 -3.85 1.37
CA ASN A 137 -4.84 -4.59 2.43
C ASN A 137 -5.19 -4.28 3.88
N GLY A 138 -5.97 -3.23 4.12
CA GLY A 138 -6.40 -2.84 5.46
C GLY A 138 -5.25 -2.59 6.42
N ASP A 139 -4.03 -2.41 5.93
CA ASP A 139 -2.83 -2.27 6.75
C ASP A 139 -2.61 -0.82 7.21
N GLY A 140 -3.51 0.08 6.77
CA GLY A 140 -3.51 1.50 7.10
C GLY A 140 -2.50 2.31 6.31
N ARG A 141 -1.92 1.74 5.26
CA ARG A 141 -1.01 2.38 4.31
C ARG A 141 -1.55 2.16 2.89
N LEU A 142 -0.99 2.87 1.92
CA LEU A 142 -1.29 2.65 0.51
C LEU A 142 -0.01 2.24 -0.22
N SER A 143 -0.04 1.12 -0.93
CA SER A 143 1.03 0.77 -1.88
C SER A 143 0.81 1.49 -3.24
N SER A 144 1.87 1.64 -4.03
CA SER A 144 1.75 2.19 -5.39
C SER A 144 0.85 1.32 -6.27
N LEU A 145 0.87 -0.01 -6.09
CA LEU A 145 0.00 -0.89 -6.86
C LEU A 145 -1.46 -0.72 -6.45
N GLU A 146 -1.74 -0.54 -5.16
CA GLU A 146 -3.10 -0.35 -4.68
C GLU A 146 -3.74 0.90 -5.28
N VAL A 147 -3.01 2.00 -5.30
CA VAL A 147 -3.45 3.23 -5.96
C VAL A 147 -3.63 3.00 -7.47
N GLN A 148 -2.66 2.39 -8.15
CA GLN A 148 -2.72 2.14 -9.60
C GLN A 148 -3.79 1.12 -10.01
N SER A 149 -4.21 0.23 -9.12
CA SER A 149 -5.23 -0.80 -9.40
C SER A 149 -6.65 -0.26 -9.42
N HIS A 150 -6.91 0.86 -8.74
CA HIS A 150 -8.25 1.44 -8.61
C HIS A 150 -8.44 2.73 -9.38
N MET A 151 -7.37 3.46 -9.71
CA MET A 151 -7.47 4.70 -10.47
C MET A 151 -6.35 4.87 -11.48
N THR A 152 -6.65 5.67 -12.51
CA THR A 152 -5.67 6.16 -13.49
C THR A 152 -5.27 7.59 -13.18
N TYR A 153 -4.13 8.02 -13.71
CA TYR A 153 -3.68 9.41 -13.55
C TYR A 153 -4.71 10.41 -14.12
N ASP A 154 -5.34 10.11 -15.26
CA ASP A 154 -6.34 10.98 -15.88
C ASP A 154 -7.60 11.12 -15.02
N GLU A 155 -8.01 10.05 -14.34
CA GLU A 155 -9.13 10.09 -13.38
C GLU A 155 -8.78 10.94 -12.16
N VAL A 156 -7.54 10.89 -11.69
CA VAL A 156 -7.05 11.78 -10.63
C VAL A 156 -7.13 13.25 -11.05
N LEU A 157 -6.60 13.60 -12.23
CA LEU A 157 -6.64 14.97 -12.73
C LEU A 157 -8.08 15.47 -12.87
N THR A 158 -8.96 14.65 -13.44
CA THR A 158 -10.39 14.96 -13.60
C THR A 158 -11.09 15.13 -12.25
N ALA A 159 -10.73 14.34 -11.24
CA ALA A 159 -11.32 14.43 -9.91
C ALA A 159 -10.83 15.65 -9.10
N LEU A 160 -9.63 16.15 -9.39
CA LEU A 160 -9.11 17.38 -8.80
C LEU A 160 -9.73 18.63 -9.43
N ASP A 161 -9.91 18.63 -10.75
CA ASP A 161 -10.55 19.70 -11.54
C ASP A 161 -12.05 19.84 -11.19
N THR A 162 -12.33 20.61 -10.15
CA THR A 162 -13.66 20.64 -9.52
C THR A 162 -14.61 21.56 -10.27
N ASP A 163 -14.08 22.58 -10.93
CA ASP A 163 -14.88 23.51 -11.74
C ASP A 163 -14.90 23.14 -13.25
N GLY A 164 -14.09 22.18 -13.68
CA GLY A 164 -14.13 21.56 -14.99
C GLY A 164 -13.48 22.39 -16.09
N ASP A 165 -12.58 23.30 -15.72
CA ASP A 165 -11.91 24.20 -16.65
C ASP A 165 -10.58 23.65 -17.21
N GLN A 166 -10.17 22.46 -16.76
CA GLN A 166 -8.92 21.77 -17.12
C GLN A 166 -7.64 22.51 -16.71
N LEU A 167 -7.74 23.42 -15.75
CA LEU A 167 -6.63 24.17 -15.15
C LEU A 167 -6.62 23.92 -13.64
N LEU A 168 -5.74 23.03 -13.19
CA LEU A 168 -5.65 22.69 -11.78
C LEU A 168 -5.05 23.86 -10.99
N SER A 169 -5.90 24.49 -10.17
CA SER A 169 -5.47 25.55 -9.26
C SER A 169 -4.70 24.98 -8.06
N ALA A 170 -3.95 25.84 -7.37
CA ALA A 170 -3.30 25.46 -6.11
C ALA A 170 -4.29 24.93 -5.06
N THR A 171 -5.54 25.38 -5.07
CA THR A 171 -6.57 24.90 -4.12
C THR A 171 -7.00 23.48 -4.46
N GLU A 172 -7.12 23.15 -5.73
CA GLU A 172 -7.51 21.83 -6.18
C GLU A 172 -6.38 20.83 -5.97
N LEU A 173 -5.16 21.18 -6.38
CA LEU A 173 -3.97 20.36 -6.16
C LEU A 173 -3.73 20.05 -4.68
N ASN A 174 -4.03 21.00 -3.78
CA ASN A 174 -3.85 20.83 -2.35
C ASN A 174 -4.65 19.67 -1.74
N ILE A 175 -5.76 19.27 -2.38
CA ILE A 175 -6.57 18.14 -1.93
C ILE A 175 -5.76 16.84 -1.93
N LEU A 176 -4.94 16.63 -2.96
CA LEU A 176 -4.10 15.44 -3.07
C LEU A 176 -2.71 15.69 -2.50
N LEU A 177 -2.10 16.82 -2.84
CA LEU A 177 -0.68 17.04 -2.64
C LEU A 177 -0.32 17.64 -1.28
N GLY A 178 -1.27 18.25 -0.56
CA GLY A 178 -1.00 18.83 0.75
C GLY A 178 0.22 19.77 0.73
N SER A 179 1.28 19.43 1.49
CA SER A 179 2.53 20.22 1.52
C SER A 179 3.24 20.31 0.18
N GLU A 180 3.11 19.29 -0.67
CA GLU A 180 3.81 19.16 -1.94
C GLU A 180 3.19 20.00 -3.07
N THR A 181 2.11 20.71 -2.78
CA THR A 181 1.36 21.51 -3.78
C THR A 181 2.23 22.58 -4.43
N THR A 182 3.02 23.30 -3.63
CA THR A 182 3.84 24.41 -4.13
C THR A 182 4.95 23.89 -5.04
N ASP A 183 5.64 22.85 -4.59
CA ASP A 183 6.75 22.26 -5.33
C ASP A 183 6.25 21.59 -6.62
N PHE A 184 5.07 20.94 -6.59
CA PHE A 184 4.45 20.41 -7.80
C PHE A 184 4.06 21.51 -8.80
N LEU A 185 3.50 22.63 -8.34
CA LEU A 185 3.22 23.79 -9.20
C LEU A 185 4.49 24.34 -9.82
N ASP A 186 5.53 24.59 -9.02
CA ASP A 186 6.82 25.10 -9.51
C ASP A 186 7.47 24.15 -10.54
N ASP A 187 7.25 22.84 -10.40
CA ASP A 187 7.78 21.82 -11.30
C ASP A 187 6.94 21.61 -12.58
N GLN A 188 5.63 21.92 -12.58
CA GLN A 188 4.71 21.60 -13.69
C GLN A 188 4.15 22.84 -14.41
N ASP A 189 4.04 24.01 -13.76
CA ASP A 189 3.57 25.25 -14.37
C ASP A 189 4.65 25.84 -15.30
N GLU A 190 4.79 25.24 -16.49
CA GLU A 190 5.80 25.60 -17.48
C GLU A 190 5.61 27.04 -18.00
N ASN A 191 4.37 27.52 -18.02
CA ASN A 191 4.02 28.79 -18.62
C ASN A 191 3.97 29.96 -17.60
N GLY A 192 3.90 29.64 -16.30
CA GLY A 192 3.94 30.58 -15.18
C GLY A 192 2.64 31.33 -14.94
N ASP A 193 1.49 30.75 -15.28
CA ASP A 193 0.18 31.37 -15.09
C ASP A 193 -0.45 31.08 -13.72
N GLY A 194 0.19 30.24 -12.91
CA GLY A 194 -0.24 29.85 -11.58
C GLY A 194 -1.23 28.68 -11.56
N PHE A 195 -1.42 28.00 -12.69
CA PHE A 195 -2.25 26.80 -12.84
C PHE A 195 -1.43 25.69 -13.47
N VAL A 196 -1.86 24.44 -13.27
CA VAL A 196 -1.35 23.30 -14.04
C VAL A 196 -2.43 22.83 -14.99
N SER A 197 -2.27 23.12 -16.28
CA SER A 197 -3.16 22.52 -17.29
C SER A 197 -2.97 21.00 -17.36
N PHE A 198 -3.95 20.26 -17.87
CA PHE A 198 -3.78 18.80 -18.04
C PHE A 198 -2.58 18.45 -18.94
N GLY A 199 -2.27 19.31 -19.92
CA GLY A 199 -1.07 19.15 -20.76
C GLY A 199 0.23 19.27 -19.96
N GLU A 200 0.32 20.25 -19.08
CA GLU A 200 1.43 20.45 -18.14
C GLU A 200 1.50 19.35 -17.08
N ALA A 201 0.35 18.86 -16.61
CA ALA A 201 0.27 17.75 -15.67
C ALA A 201 0.83 16.46 -16.26
N HIS A 202 0.72 16.22 -17.57
CA HIS A 202 1.43 15.12 -18.26
C HIS A 202 2.87 15.46 -18.67
N GLY A 203 3.26 16.71 -18.48
CA GLY A 203 4.62 17.20 -18.66
C GLY A 203 5.63 16.36 -17.88
N HIS A 204 6.89 16.44 -18.29
CA HIS A 204 7.98 15.73 -17.63
C HIS A 204 7.82 14.20 -17.46
N ARG A 205 6.86 13.57 -18.16
CA ARG A 205 6.45 12.15 -18.00
C ARG A 205 5.82 11.85 -16.64
N MET A 206 5.10 12.80 -16.07
CA MET A 206 4.34 12.57 -14.85
C MET A 206 3.26 11.50 -15.09
N ASN A 207 3.04 10.69 -14.07
CA ASN A 207 2.04 9.63 -14.02
C ASN A 207 1.71 9.35 -12.54
N LEU A 208 0.79 8.41 -12.31
CA LEU A 208 0.31 8.08 -10.96
C LEU A 208 1.42 7.54 -10.04
N ASP A 209 2.33 6.73 -10.59
CA ASP A 209 3.49 6.18 -9.86
C ASP A 209 4.45 7.29 -9.39
N ARG A 210 4.76 8.27 -10.24
CA ARG A 210 5.59 9.42 -9.84
C ARG A 210 4.90 10.36 -8.87
N LEU A 211 3.58 10.46 -8.96
CA LEU A 211 2.78 11.23 -8.02
C LEU A 211 2.79 10.55 -6.64
N PHE A 212 2.73 9.21 -6.62
CA PHE A 212 2.93 8.41 -5.42
C PHE A 212 4.32 8.64 -4.83
N ASP A 213 5.38 8.49 -5.62
CA ASP A 213 6.77 8.73 -5.16
C ASP A 213 6.96 10.14 -4.58
N ARG A 214 6.30 11.16 -5.15
CA ARG A 214 6.35 12.53 -4.61
C ARG A 214 5.75 12.63 -3.21
N LEU A 215 4.70 11.86 -2.94
CA LEU A 215 3.99 11.90 -1.66
C LEU A 215 4.66 11.03 -0.60
N ASP A 216 5.45 10.02 -1.00
CA ASP A 216 6.25 9.18 -0.11
C ASP A 216 7.51 9.91 0.38
N GLN A 217 7.31 10.89 1.26
CA GLN A 217 8.39 11.76 1.74
C GLN A 217 9.45 11.03 2.58
N ASN A 218 9.13 9.82 3.03
CA ASN A 218 9.99 9.03 3.89
C ASN A 218 10.65 7.84 3.15
N ASP A 219 10.43 7.72 1.83
CA ASP A 219 10.96 6.68 0.95
C ASP A 219 10.68 5.25 1.45
N SER A 220 9.52 5.01 2.08
CA SER A 220 9.15 3.68 2.59
C SER A 220 8.57 2.76 1.52
N ASN A 221 8.24 3.29 0.35
CA ASN A 221 7.41 2.71 -0.72
C ASN A 221 5.93 2.53 -0.34
N TYR A 222 5.48 3.20 0.72
CA TYR A 222 4.10 3.20 1.20
C TYR A 222 3.68 4.61 1.59
N LEU A 223 2.42 4.96 1.35
CA LEU A 223 1.86 6.21 1.86
C LEU A 223 1.09 5.93 3.14
N GLU A 224 1.51 6.56 4.22
CA GLU A 224 0.86 6.49 5.53
C GLU A 224 0.05 7.76 5.79
N ASP A 225 -0.72 7.84 6.89
CA ASP A 225 -1.28 9.13 7.28
C ASP A 225 -0.17 10.09 7.75
N PRO A 226 -0.05 11.32 7.22
CA PRO A 226 -1.00 12.01 6.33
C PRO A 226 -0.69 11.96 4.80
N GLU A 227 0.40 11.33 4.37
CA GLU A 227 0.86 11.22 2.97
C GLU A 227 -0.22 10.65 2.03
N GLY A 228 -0.93 9.59 2.45
CA GLY A 228 -1.93 8.90 1.64
C GLY A 228 -3.34 9.51 1.69
N ALA A 229 -3.59 10.46 2.60
CA ALA A 229 -4.93 10.97 2.89
C ALA A 229 -5.64 11.58 1.66
N GLY A 230 -4.86 12.23 0.79
CA GLY A 230 -5.36 12.85 -0.43
C GLY A 230 -5.94 11.84 -1.44
N PHE A 231 -5.36 10.64 -1.54
CA PHE A 231 -5.83 9.60 -2.47
C PHE A 231 -7.24 9.11 -2.12
N TYR A 232 -7.56 8.97 -0.83
CA TYR A 232 -8.93 8.61 -0.41
C TYR A 232 -9.97 9.66 -0.83
N ILE A 233 -9.63 10.95 -0.70
CA ILE A 233 -10.55 12.03 -1.09
C ILE A 233 -10.76 12.03 -2.61
N VAL A 234 -9.69 11.84 -3.38
CA VAL A 234 -9.74 11.76 -4.84
C VAL A 234 -10.56 10.56 -5.29
N TRP A 235 -10.36 9.40 -4.68
CA TRP A 235 -11.12 8.19 -4.99
C TRP A 235 -12.62 8.34 -4.75
N ASP A 236 -13.01 8.93 -3.62
CA ASP A 236 -14.42 9.21 -3.34
C ASP A 236 -15.06 10.11 -4.41
N ARG A 237 -14.29 11.03 -5.00
CA ARG A 237 -14.77 11.88 -6.10
C ARG A 237 -14.90 11.11 -7.41
N ILE A 238 -13.96 10.23 -7.73
CA ILE A 238 -14.01 9.35 -8.90
C ILE A 238 -15.29 8.49 -8.85
N LEU A 239 -15.59 7.88 -7.70
CA LEU A 239 -16.81 7.10 -7.49
C LEU A 239 -18.09 7.93 -7.66
N GLN A 240 -18.08 9.18 -7.19
CA GLN A 240 -19.22 10.10 -7.35
C GLN A 240 -19.41 10.53 -8.82
N ALA A 241 -18.33 10.74 -9.57
CA ALA A 241 -18.38 11.06 -10.99
C ALA A 241 -18.91 9.88 -11.83
N GLY A 242 -18.55 8.65 -11.46
CA GLY A 242 -19.03 7.42 -12.11
C GLY A 242 -20.50 7.07 -11.83
N THR A 243 -21.12 7.65 -10.79
CA THR A 243 -22.52 7.39 -10.37
C THR A 243 -23.52 8.45 -10.86
N GLY A 244 -23.21 9.14 -11.97
CA GLY A 244 -24.14 10.03 -12.66
C GLY A 244 -25.53 9.39 -12.88
N PRO A 245 -26.62 10.18 -12.90
CA PRO A 245 -27.98 9.64 -12.81
C PRO A 245 -28.24 8.68 -13.96
N ILE A 246 -28.66 7.46 -13.63
CA ILE A 246 -29.29 6.54 -14.59
C ILE A 246 -30.64 7.16 -14.99
N THR A 247 -30.61 8.09 -15.94
CA THR A 247 -31.78 8.46 -16.73
C THR A 247 -31.74 7.64 -18.01
N GLY A 248 -32.52 6.55 -18.00
CA GLY A 248 -32.80 5.67 -19.12
C GLY A 248 -33.85 4.66 -18.73
#